data_AF-A0A3R9HBS6-F1
#
_entry.id   AF-A0A3R9HBS6-F1
#
_cell.length_a   1.000
_cell.length_b   1.000
_cell.length_c   1.000
_cell.angle_alpha   90.00
_cell.angle_beta   90.00
_cell.angle_gamma   90.00
#
_symmetry.space_group_name_H-M   'P 1'
#
loop_
_entity.id
_entity.type
_entity.pdbx_description
1 polymer ?
#
loop_
_entity_poly.entity_id
_entity_poly.type
_entity_poly.pdbx_seq_one_letter_code
_entity_poly.pdbx_strand_id
1 'polypeptide(L)'
;MFDYQPTVLIIEDDANIRRFVRHALESEGCAVHEADTVKRGLIEAGTRQPDAVVLDLGLPDEDGMTLIRELRGWTEVPVLVLSARTAESDKVAALDAGADDYLTKPFGVSELLARLRVLLRRHARGGAGNASEISFGDVRVDFARRVVERGGQHVHLTPMEYRLLAALLAHRGKVMTHRELLRAVWGPSHVESVHYLRIYMGHLRQKLEVDPAQPVYLLTEIGVGYRYAG
;
A
#
# COMPACT_ATOMS: atom_id res chain seq x y z
N MET A 1 -18.86 -4.05 -5.28
CA MET A 1 -17.82 -5.07 -5.56
C MET A 1 -16.55 -4.34 -5.98
N PHE A 2 -15.41 -4.73 -5.42
CA PHE A 2 -14.10 -4.13 -5.78
C PHE A 2 -13.62 -4.69 -7.12
N ASP A 3 -12.95 -3.87 -7.93
CA ASP A 3 -12.44 -4.25 -9.27
C ASP A 3 -11.21 -5.19 -9.21
N TYR A 4 -10.67 -5.40 -8.01
CA TYR A 4 -9.63 -6.36 -7.65
C TYR A 4 -9.87 -6.79 -6.19
N GLN A 5 -9.24 -7.86 -5.70
CA GLN A 5 -9.33 -8.27 -4.29
C GLN A 5 -8.37 -7.42 -3.43
N PRO A 6 -8.86 -6.44 -2.64
CA PRO A 6 -7.98 -5.57 -1.86
C PRO A 6 -7.51 -6.26 -0.59
N THR A 7 -6.25 -6.06 -0.23
CA THR A 7 -5.71 -6.52 1.05
C THR A 7 -5.94 -5.46 2.12
N VAL A 8 -6.67 -5.79 3.19
CA VAL A 8 -6.95 -4.87 4.30
C VAL A 8 -6.32 -5.41 5.58
N LEU A 9 -5.59 -4.55 6.29
CA LEU A 9 -5.06 -4.87 7.62
C LEU A 9 -5.94 -4.23 8.68
N ILE A 10 -6.50 -5.05 9.58
CA ILE A 10 -7.23 -4.59 10.76
C ILE A 10 -6.26 -4.60 11.94
N ILE A 11 -6.17 -3.48 12.67
CA ILE A 11 -5.37 -3.33 13.88
C ILE A 11 -6.33 -2.92 15.00
N GLU A 12 -6.74 -3.87 15.82
CA GLU A 12 -7.80 -3.73 16.82
C GLU A 12 -7.54 -4.77 17.91
N ASP A 13 -7.64 -4.44 19.19
CA ASP A 13 -7.41 -5.40 20.28
C ASP A 13 -8.68 -6.16 20.67
N ASP A 14 -9.87 -5.55 20.57
CA ASP A 14 -11.14 -6.22 20.82
C ASP A 14 -11.43 -7.29 19.75
N ALA A 15 -11.35 -8.56 20.15
CA ALA A 15 -11.56 -9.70 19.27
C ALA A 15 -12.96 -9.76 18.64
N ASN A 16 -13.99 -9.22 19.32
CA ASN A 16 -15.35 -9.19 18.78
C ASN A 16 -15.47 -8.15 17.68
N ILE A 17 -14.95 -6.94 17.91
CA ILE A 17 -14.93 -5.87 16.90
C ILE A 17 -14.09 -6.32 15.71
N ARG A 18 -12.90 -6.87 15.96
CA ARG A 18 -12.00 -7.36 14.91
C ARG A 18 -12.64 -8.47 14.06
N ARG A 19 -13.29 -9.46 14.69
CA ARG A 19 -14.05 -10.51 13.97
C ARG A 19 -15.20 -9.94 13.15
N PHE A 20 -15.95 -8.99 13.71
CA PHE A 20 -17.06 -8.33 13.02
C PHE A 20 -16.58 -7.57 11.77
N VAL A 21 -15.53 -6.76 11.91
CA VAL A 21 -14.91 -6.01 10.80
C VAL A 21 -14.35 -6.96 9.75
N ARG A 22 -13.66 -8.04 10.16
CA ARG A 22 -13.17 -9.07 9.24
C ARG A 22 -14.30 -9.63 8.38
N HIS A 23 -15.36 -10.13 9.00
CA HIS A 23 -16.46 -10.77 8.27
C HIS A 23 -17.12 -9.80 7.28
N ALA A 24 -17.30 -8.54 7.67
CA ALA A 24 -17.80 -7.50 6.78
C ALA A 24 -16.91 -7.32 5.53
N LEU A 25 -15.59 -7.23 5.71
CA LEU A 25 -14.64 -7.02 4.63
C LEU A 25 -14.49 -8.24 3.71
N GLU A 26 -14.40 -9.44 4.29
CA GLU A 26 -14.32 -10.70 3.53
C GLU A 26 -15.57 -10.91 2.67
N SER A 27 -16.76 -10.51 3.16
CA SER A 27 -18.01 -10.58 2.39
C SER A 27 -18.04 -9.70 1.15
N GLU A 28 -17.22 -8.63 1.12
CA GLU A 28 -17.05 -7.76 -0.05
C GLU A 28 -15.88 -8.20 -0.95
N GLY A 29 -15.22 -9.31 -0.64
CA GLY A 29 -14.13 -9.88 -1.42
C GLY A 29 -12.75 -9.35 -1.05
N CYS A 30 -12.57 -8.69 0.10
CA CYS A 30 -11.25 -8.29 0.59
C CYS A 30 -10.47 -9.48 1.16
N ALA A 31 -9.15 -9.49 0.98
CA ALA A 31 -8.24 -10.32 1.76
C ALA A 31 -7.92 -9.60 3.09
N VAL A 32 -8.12 -10.25 4.23
CA VAL A 32 -8.03 -9.59 5.54
C VAL A 32 -6.92 -10.17 6.41
N HIS A 33 -6.03 -9.30 6.88
CA HIS A 33 -5.03 -9.59 7.91
C HIS A 33 -5.37 -8.86 9.21
N GLU A 34 -4.90 -9.40 10.34
CA GLU A 34 -5.18 -8.88 11.66
C GLU A 34 -3.89 -8.65 12.46
N ALA A 35 -3.92 -7.62 13.28
CA ALA A 35 -3.02 -7.38 14.39
C ALA A 35 -3.83 -6.87 15.59
N ASP A 36 -3.35 -7.16 16.79
CA ASP A 36 -3.97 -6.81 18.07
C ASP A 36 -3.19 -5.75 18.85
N THR A 37 -2.06 -5.30 18.29
CA THR A 37 -1.10 -4.40 18.93
C THR A 37 -0.47 -3.48 17.89
N VAL A 38 0.01 -2.31 18.32
CA VAL A 38 0.74 -1.36 17.46
C VAL A 38 1.95 -2.05 16.83
N LYS A 39 2.76 -2.74 17.64
CA LYS A 39 3.98 -3.40 17.15
C LYS A 39 3.69 -4.45 16.09
N ARG A 40 2.69 -5.30 16.33
CA ARG A 40 2.29 -6.31 15.33
C ARG A 40 1.69 -5.65 14.10
N GLY A 41 0.91 -4.58 14.29
CA GLY A 41 0.33 -3.78 13.22
C GLY A 41 1.38 -3.22 12.27
N LEU A 42 2.46 -2.65 12.79
CA LEU A 42 3.58 -2.14 11.99
C LEU A 42 4.30 -3.25 11.21
N ILE A 43 4.54 -4.41 11.85
CA ILE A 43 5.14 -5.57 11.20
C ILE A 43 4.26 -6.09 10.07
N GLU A 44 2.96 -6.29 10.32
CA GLU A 44 2.01 -6.75 9.31
C GLU A 44 1.83 -5.71 8.20
N ALA A 45 1.82 -4.41 8.51
CA ALA A 45 1.75 -3.36 7.50
C ALA A 45 2.95 -3.42 6.54
N GLY A 46 4.16 -3.61 7.07
CA GLY A 46 5.38 -3.72 6.25
C GLY A 46 5.50 -5.03 5.47
N THR A 47 5.08 -6.15 6.07
CA THR A 47 5.21 -7.50 5.48
C THR A 47 4.06 -7.84 4.53
N ARG A 48 2.82 -7.53 4.90
CA ARG A 48 1.62 -7.82 4.10
C ARG A 48 1.33 -6.77 3.08
N GLN A 49 1.78 -5.53 3.34
CA GLN A 49 1.62 -4.45 2.39
C GLN A 49 0.14 -4.31 2.01
N PRO A 50 -0.70 -3.89 2.97
CA PRO A 50 -2.12 -3.73 2.71
C PRO A 50 -2.37 -2.56 1.75
N ASP A 51 -3.55 -2.58 1.12
CA ASP A 51 -4.11 -1.49 0.33
C ASP A 51 -4.89 -0.49 1.19
N ALA A 52 -5.28 -0.89 2.40
CA ALA A 52 -5.84 -0.02 3.42
C ALA A 52 -5.60 -0.60 4.82
N VAL A 53 -5.49 0.28 5.80
CA VAL A 53 -5.41 -0.07 7.22
C VAL A 53 -6.68 0.42 7.92
N VAL A 54 -7.31 -0.46 8.69
CA VAL A 54 -8.39 -0.12 9.61
C VAL A 54 -7.80 -0.19 11.02
N LEU A 55 -7.74 0.94 11.71
CA LEU A 55 -6.95 1.10 12.94
C LEU A 55 -7.82 1.54 14.12
N ASP A 56 -7.78 0.82 15.23
CA ASP A 56 -8.20 1.36 16.53
C ASP A 56 -7.10 2.23 17.15
N LEU A 57 -7.49 3.35 17.75
CA LEU A 57 -6.60 4.16 18.59
C LEU A 57 -6.46 3.61 20.02
N GLY A 58 -7.40 2.79 20.47
CA GLY A 58 -7.47 2.22 21.82
C GLY A 58 -6.60 0.98 22.05
N LEU A 59 -5.43 0.88 21.43
CA LEU A 59 -4.58 -0.30 21.52
C LEU A 59 -3.87 -0.43 22.89
N PRO A 60 -3.58 -1.65 23.36
CA PRO A 60 -3.09 -1.90 24.72
C PRO A 60 -1.59 -1.60 24.91
N ASP A 61 -0.78 -1.64 23.85
CA ASP A 61 0.66 -1.48 23.93
C ASP A 61 1.12 -0.03 23.76
N GLU A 62 0.58 0.69 22.77
CA GLU A 62 0.90 2.09 22.48
C GLU A 62 -0.32 2.82 21.90
N ASP A 63 -0.33 4.15 21.94
CA ASP A 63 -1.40 4.93 21.29
C ASP A 63 -1.36 4.71 19.77
N GLY A 64 -2.49 4.34 19.16
CA GLY A 64 -2.58 4.15 17.70
C GLY A 64 -2.18 5.39 16.89
N MET A 65 -2.22 6.58 17.49
CA MET A 65 -1.65 7.80 16.92
C MET A 65 -0.16 7.66 16.55
N THR A 66 0.61 6.93 17.35
CA THR A 66 2.02 6.63 17.07
C THR A 66 2.14 5.77 15.81
N LEU A 67 1.29 4.76 15.67
CA LEU A 67 1.26 3.89 14.49
C LEU A 67 1.00 4.69 13.20
N ILE A 68 0.05 5.64 13.21
CA ILE A 68 -0.24 6.48 12.04
C ILE A 68 1.02 7.24 11.61
N ARG A 69 1.70 7.91 12.55
CA ARG A 69 2.93 8.69 12.25
C ARG A 69 4.05 7.80 11.72
N GLU A 70 4.21 6.61 12.31
CA GLU A 70 5.22 5.65 11.85
C GLU A 70 4.91 5.14 10.44
N LEU A 71 3.66 4.79 10.13
CA LEU A 71 3.24 4.42 8.78
C LEU A 71 3.56 5.54 7.79
N ARG A 72 3.19 6.79 8.10
CA ARG A 72 3.47 7.95 7.24
C ARG A 72 4.96 8.20 7.02
N GLY A 73 5.82 7.67 7.87
CA GLY A 73 7.26 7.70 7.67
C GLY A 73 7.73 6.88 6.45
N TRP A 74 6.92 6.00 5.88
CA TRP A 74 7.36 5.12 4.79
C TRP A 74 6.26 4.64 3.84
N THR A 75 4.99 4.89 4.12
CA THR A 75 3.86 4.50 3.28
C THR A 75 2.71 5.50 3.32
N GLU A 76 2.12 5.72 2.16
CA GLU A 76 0.90 6.51 1.96
C GLU A 76 -0.37 5.63 1.98
N VAL A 77 -0.27 4.41 2.53
CA VAL A 77 -1.42 3.50 2.64
C VAL A 77 -2.57 4.22 3.35
N PRO A 78 -3.81 4.16 2.84
CA PRO A 78 -4.91 4.86 3.45
C PRO A 78 -5.23 4.24 4.81
N VAL A 79 -5.42 5.08 5.82
CA VAL A 79 -5.72 4.68 7.20
C VAL A 79 -7.12 5.17 7.57
N LEU A 80 -8.04 4.24 7.82
CA LEU A 80 -9.35 4.49 8.40
C LEU A 80 -9.27 4.25 9.91
N VAL A 81 -9.44 5.31 10.69
CA VAL A 81 -9.46 5.21 12.15
C VAL A 81 -10.84 4.78 12.64
N LEU A 82 -10.87 3.79 13.53
CA LEU A 82 -12.01 3.41 14.35
C LEU A 82 -11.75 3.87 15.78
N SER A 83 -12.69 4.56 16.42
CA SER A 83 -12.46 4.94 17.82
C SER A 83 -13.74 5.21 18.59
N ALA A 84 -13.74 4.89 19.88
CA ALA A 84 -14.78 5.32 20.82
C ALA A 84 -14.65 6.81 21.20
N ARG A 85 -13.53 7.47 20.86
CA ARG A 85 -13.33 8.90 21.14
C ARG A 85 -14.25 9.72 20.21
N THR A 86 -15.12 10.53 20.82
CA THR A 86 -16.13 11.33 20.10
C THR A 86 -15.75 12.80 19.98
N ALA A 87 -14.77 13.27 20.75
CA ALA A 87 -14.37 14.67 20.77
C ALA A 87 -13.83 15.10 19.40
N GLU A 88 -14.21 16.30 18.96
CA GLU A 88 -13.75 16.85 17.68
C GLU A 88 -12.22 16.97 17.66
N SER A 89 -11.60 17.36 18.78
CA SER A 89 -10.16 17.43 18.93
C SER A 89 -9.45 16.11 18.65
N ASP A 90 -10.03 14.97 19.05
CA ASP A 90 -9.45 13.66 18.79
C ASP A 90 -9.51 13.29 17.31
N LYS A 91 -10.60 13.67 16.63
CA LYS A 91 -10.76 13.47 15.18
C LYS A 91 -9.76 14.31 14.40
N VAL A 92 -9.65 15.60 14.74
CA VAL A 92 -8.69 16.51 14.11
C VAL A 92 -7.27 16.00 14.32
N ALA A 93 -6.91 15.62 15.55
CA ALA A 93 -5.58 15.10 15.84
C ALA A 93 -5.23 13.86 15.00
N ALA A 94 -6.16 12.91 14.87
CA ALA A 94 -5.97 11.70 14.05
C ALA A 94 -5.74 12.02 12.57
N LEU A 95 -6.52 12.93 12.00
CA LEU A 95 -6.37 13.38 10.62
C LEU A 95 -5.04 14.13 10.42
N ASP A 96 -4.67 15.02 11.34
CA ASP A 96 -3.40 15.77 11.30
C ASP A 96 -2.18 14.85 11.42
N ALA A 97 -2.29 13.74 12.16
CA ALA A 97 -1.24 12.72 12.21
C ALA A 97 -1.11 11.92 10.90
N GLY A 98 -2.08 12.04 10.01
CA GLY A 98 -2.07 11.46 8.67
C GLY A 98 -3.17 10.45 8.40
N ALA A 99 -4.15 10.23 9.29
CA ALA A 99 -5.30 9.40 8.94
C ALA A 99 -6.10 10.01 7.78
N ASP A 100 -6.68 9.16 6.93
CA ASP A 100 -7.42 9.61 5.76
C ASP A 100 -8.92 9.78 6.04
N ASP A 101 -9.44 9.04 7.01
CA ASP A 101 -10.82 9.15 7.48
C ASP A 101 -10.95 8.60 8.92
N TYR A 102 -12.07 8.93 9.56
CA TYR A 102 -12.36 8.60 10.95
C TYR A 102 -13.80 8.13 11.11
N LEU A 103 -14.00 7.04 11.83
CA LEU A 103 -15.29 6.43 12.12
C LEU A 103 -15.45 6.17 13.62
N THR A 104 -16.47 6.79 14.22
CA THR A 104 -16.74 6.69 15.66
C THR A 104 -17.48 5.39 15.99
N LYS A 105 -17.10 4.71 17.07
CA LYS A 105 -17.79 3.55 17.64
C LYS A 105 -19.01 4.03 18.47
N PRO A 106 -20.19 3.40 18.36
CA PRO A 106 -20.54 2.26 17.49
C PRO A 106 -20.80 2.69 16.02
N PHE A 107 -20.48 1.82 15.07
CA PHE A 107 -20.66 2.06 13.63
C PHE A 107 -21.38 0.90 12.93
N GLY A 108 -22.00 1.19 11.79
CA GLY A 108 -22.63 0.19 10.93
C GLY A 108 -21.70 -0.38 9.86
N VAL A 109 -21.93 -1.64 9.45
CA VAL A 109 -21.19 -2.29 8.36
C VAL A 109 -21.22 -1.46 7.08
N SER A 110 -22.39 -0.94 6.70
CA SER A 110 -22.55 -0.18 5.46
C SER A 110 -21.71 1.11 5.45
N GLU A 111 -21.56 1.78 6.60
CA GLU A 111 -20.76 2.99 6.72
C GLU A 111 -19.27 2.69 6.61
N LEU A 112 -18.78 1.70 7.37
CA LEU A 112 -17.41 1.21 7.30
C LEU A 112 -16.99 0.89 5.86
N LEU A 113 -17.81 0.08 5.17
CA LEU A 113 -17.53 -0.34 3.80
C LEU A 113 -17.59 0.84 2.81
N ALA A 114 -18.51 1.79 3.01
CA ALA A 114 -18.59 2.96 2.15
C ALA A 114 -17.34 3.85 2.25
N ARG A 115 -16.86 4.12 3.47
CA ARG A 115 -15.65 4.90 3.73
C ARG A 115 -14.42 4.21 3.15
N LEU A 116 -14.28 2.91 3.41
CA LEU A 116 -13.15 2.14 2.88
C LEU A 116 -13.12 2.11 1.34
N ARG A 117 -14.28 1.96 0.68
CA ARG A 117 -14.37 2.05 -0.79
C ARG A 117 -13.89 3.39 -1.33
N VAL A 118 -14.24 4.49 -0.65
CA VAL A 118 -13.79 5.83 -1.05
C VAL A 118 -12.27 5.96 -0.90
N LEU A 119 -11.71 5.48 0.21
CA LEU A 119 -10.27 5.49 0.47
C LEU A 119 -9.48 4.70 -0.56
N LEU A 120 -9.85 3.43 -0.80
CA LEU A 120 -9.21 2.57 -1.78
C LEU A 120 -9.24 3.18 -3.19
N ARG A 121 -10.37 3.78 -3.58
CA ARG A 121 -10.50 4.47 -4.88
C ARG A 121 -9.62 5.72 -4.98
N ARG A 122 -9.50 6.50 -3.91
CA ARG A 122 -8.64 7.70 -3.88
C ARG A 122 -7.18 7.32 -3.93
N HIS A 123 -6.75 6.34 -3.15
CA HIS A 123 -5.36 5.89 -3.13
C HIS A 123 -4.92 5.30 -4.48
N ALA A 124 -5.79 4.53 -5.15
CA ALA A 124 -5.54 4.07 -6.52
C ALA A 124 -5.33 5.24 -7.51
N ARG A 125 -5.95 6.40 -7.27
CA ARG A 125 -5.81 7.60 -8.12
C ARG A 125 -4.66 8.52 -7.70
N GLY A 126 -4.29 8.52 -6.41
CA GLY A 126 -3.32 9.46 -5.81
C GLY A 126 -1.85 9.21 -6.16
N GLY A 127 -1.51 8.02 -6.69
CA GLY A 127 -0.18 7.74 -7.24
C GLY A 127 0.08 8.31 -8.64
N ALA A 128 -0.93 8.93 -9.27
CA ALA A 128 -0.86 9.47 -10.62
C ALA A 128 -0.76 11.00 -10.59
N GLY A 129 0.47 11.52 -10.51
CA GLY A 129 0.74 12.87 -11.00
C GLY A 129 0.49 12.91 -12.51
N ASN A 130 -0.66 13.47 -12.91
CA ASN A 130 -1.05 13.92 -14.25
C ASN A 130 -0.90 12.98 -15.46
N ALA A 131 -0.57 11.71 -15.26
CA ALA A 131 -0.81 10.67 -16.24
C ALA A 131 -1.40 9.48 -15.49
N SER A 132 -2.73 9.28 -15.58
CA SER A 132 -3.38 8.07 -15.06
C SER A 132 -2.84 6.80 -15.69
N GLU A 133 -2.07 6.95 -16.77
CA GLU A 133 -1.48 5.90 -17.56
C GLU A 133 -0.03 6.24 -17.94
N ILE A 134 0.88 5.29 -17.77
CA ILE A 134 2.27 5.40 -18.21
C ILE A 134 2.55 4.28 -19.20
N SER A 135 3.11 4.62 -20.35
CA SER A 135 3.49 3.67 -21.39
C SER A 135 4.98 3.70 -21.67
N PHE A 136 5.59 2.54 -21.88
CA PHE A 136 6.96 2.39 -22.35
C PHE A 136 7.13 1.09 -23.13
N GLY A 137 7.74 1.17 -24.31
CA GLY A 137 7.69 0.08 -25.28
C GLY A 137 6.25 -0.36 -25.54
N ASP A 138 6.00 -1.67 -25.43
CA ASP A 138 4.65 -2.24 -25.55
C ASP A 138 3.91 -2.32 -24.21
N VAL A 139 4.49 -1.82 -23.12
CA VAL A 139 3.93 -1.88 -21.76
C VAL A 139 3.07 -0.65 -21.50
N ARG A 140 1.88 -0.87 -20.94
CA ARG A 140 0.93 0.15 -20.49
C ARG A 140 0.56 -0.10 -19.03
N VAL A 141 0.69 0.92 -18.20
CA VAL A 141 0.37 0.86 -16.76
C VAL A 141 -0.73 1.87 -16.47
N ASP A 142 -1.94 1.38 -16.21
CA ASP A 142 -3.06 2.18 -15.72
C ASP A 142 -3.04 2.14 -14.18
N PHE A 143 -2.67 3.27 -13.57
CA PHE A 143 -2.54 3.36 -12.12
C PHE A 143 -3.90 3.39 -11.43
N ALA A 144 -4.90 3.99 -12.07
CA ALA A 144 -6.24 4.11 -11.51
C ALA A 144 -6.92 2.74 -11.41
N ARG A 145 -6.69 1.87 -12.39
CA ARG A 145 -7.21 0.49 -12.43
C ARG A 145 -6.24 -0.53 -11.85
N ARG A 146 -5.00 -0.13 -11.55
CA ARG A 146 -3.87 -1.01 -11.18
C ARG A 146 -3.67 -2.15 -12.18
N VAL A 147 -3.82 -1.82 -13.46
CA VAL A 147 -3.72 -2.76 -14.57
C VAL A 147 -2.40 -2.53 -15.27
N VAL A 148 -1.67 -3.62 -15.52
CA VAL A 148 -0.49 -3.63 -16.38
C VAL A 148 -0.80 -4.49 -17.59
N GLU A 149 -0.52 -3.97 -18.77
CA GLU A 149 -0.67 -4.65 -20.05
C GLU A 149 0.65 -4.61 -20.81
N ARG A 150 0.92 -5.63 -21.62
CA ARG A 150 2.02 -5.65 -22.59
C ARG A 150 1.50 -6.17 -23.92
N GLY A 151 1.66 -5.41 -24.99
CA GLY A 151 1.10 -5.76 -26.30
C GLY A 151 -0.42 -5.94 -26.26
N GLY A 152 -1.11 -5.19 -25.40
CA GLY A 152 -2.56 -5.29 -25.18
C GLY A 152 -3.03 -6.49 -24.34
N GLN A 153 -2.12 -7.33 -23.83
CA GLN A 153 -2.47 -8.44 -22.94
C GLN A 153 -2.18 -8.12 -21.48
N HIS A 154 -3.08 -8.50 -20.58
CA HIS A 154 -2.89 -8.33 -19.14
C HIS A 154 -1.65 -9.07 -18.64
N VAL A 155 -0.79 -8.35 -17.93
CA VAL A 155 0.37 -8.89 -17.23
C VAL A 155 0.05 -8.94 -15.73
N HIS A 156 0.00 -10.15 -15.19
CA HIS A 156 -0.20 -10.33 -13.76
C HIS A 156 1.08 -9.98 -12.98
N LEU A 157 1.02 -8.91 -12.20
CA LEU A 157 2.02 -8.54 -11.22
C LEU A 157 1.53 -8.90 -9.81
N THR A 158 2.43 -9.43 -8.99
CA THR A 158 2.18 -9.53 -7.55
C THR A 158 2.09 -8.11 -6.94
N PRO A 159 1.50 -7.95 -5.75
CA PRO A 159 1.44 -6.64 -5.09
C PRO A 159 2.83 -5.98 -4.93
N MET A 160 3.85 -6.81 -4.64
CA MET A 160 5.24 -6.39 -4.50
C MET A 160 5.83 -5.86 -5.80
N GLU A 161 5.63 -6.60 -6.89
CA GLU A 161 6.12 -6.22 -8.22
C GLU A 161 5.44 -4.94 -8.68
N TYR A 162 4.12 -4.82 -8.51
CA TYR A 162 3.38 -3.63 -8.90
C TYR A 162 3.87 -2.39 -8.14
N ARG A 163 4.10 -2.49 -6.82
CA ARG A 163 4.63 -1.36 -6.04
C ARG A 163 6.04 -0.97 -6.44
N LEU A 164 6.92 -1.95 -6.67
CA LEU A 164 8.27 -1.67 -7.14
C LEU A 164 8.24 -0.94 -8.48
N LEU A 165 7.40 -1.41 -9.41
CA LEU A 165 7.18 -0.74 -10.69
C LEU A 165 6.62 0.68 -10.48
N ALA A 166 5.57 0.84 -9.69
CA ALA A 166 4.96 2.14 -9.42
C ALA A 166 5.94 3.13 -8.77
N ALA A 167 6.75 2.68 -7.82
CA ALA A 167 7.76 3.50 -7.16
C ALA A 167 8.82 4.02 -8.15
N LEU A 168 9.24 3.19 -9.11
CA LEU A 168 10.17 3.57 -10.17
C LEU A 168 9.52 4.53 -11.17
N LEU A 169 8.30 4.24 -11.62
CA LEU A 169 7.57 5.05 -12.59
C LEU A 169 7.15 6.41 -12.05
N ALA A 170 6.91 6.54 -10.74
CA ALA A 170 6.67 7.81 -10.07
C ALA A 170 7.90 8.74 -10.04
N HIS A 171 9.11 8.17 -10.17
CA HIS A 171 10.38 8.89 -10.12
C HIS A 171 11.13 8.80 -11.45
N ARG A 172 10.46 9.19 -12.54
CA ARG A 172 11.01 9.07 -13.91
C ARG A 172 12.38 9.73 -14.05
N GLY A 173 13.33 8.99 -14.65
CA GLY A 173 14.69 9.46 -14.88
C GLY A 173 15.54 9.64 -13.62
N LYS A 174 14.98 9.51 -12.41
CA LYS A 174 15.71 9.63 -11.15
C LYS A 174 16.24 8.27 -10.72
N VAL A 175 17.49 8.24 -10.27
CA VAL A 175 18.06 7.05 -9.62
C VAL A 175 17.46 6.91 -8.24
N MET A 176 16.82 5.77 -8.00
CA MET A 176 16.27 5.38 -6.70
C MET A 176 17.26 4.43 -6.02
N THR A 177 17.76 4.81 -4.85
CA THR A 177 18.72 3.98 -4.11
C THR A 177 18.07 2.68 -3.62
N HIS A 178 18.88 1.64 -3.37
CA HIS A 178 18.37 0.39 -2.79
C HIS A 178 17.58 0.64 -1.50
N ARG A 179 18.07 1.54 -0.64
CA ARG A 179 17.43 1.90 0.62
C ARG A 179 16.08 2.59 0.43
N GLU A 180 16.00 3.54 -0.51
CA GLU A 180 14.73 4.22 -0.82
C GLU A 180 13.69 3.25 -1.36
N LEU A 181 14.08 2.38 -2.30
CA LEU A 181 13.18 1.36 -2.85
C LEU A 181 12.75 0.35 -1.79
N LEU A 182 13.67 -0.13 -0.96
CA LEU A 182 13.35 -1.06 0.12
C LEU A 182 12.37 -0.45 1.12
N ARG A 183 12.58 0.81 1.50
CA ARG A 183 11.69 1.52 2.42
C ARG A 183 10.31 1.77 1.80
N ALA A 184 10.26 2.24 0.55
CA ALA A 184 9.00 2.57 -0.13
C ALA A 184 8.15 1.32 -0.42
N VAL A 185 8.81 0.20 -0.70
CA VAL A 185 8.11 -1.03 -1.09
C VAL A 185 7.87 -1.94 0.12
N TRP A 186 8.87 -2.21 0.97
CA TRP A 186 8.79 -3.16 2.11
C TRP A 186 8.76 -2.53 3.51
N GLY A 187 8.87 -1.20 3.63
CA GLY A 187 8.93 -0.50 4.91
C GLY A 187 10.29 -0.59 5.63
N PRO A 188 10.40 0.03 6.82
CA PRO A 188 11.67 0.27 7.51
C PRO A 188 12.33 -1.02 8.03
N SER A 189 11.56 -2.07 8.33
CA SER A 189 12.07 -3.33 8.88
C SER A 189 12.90 -4.16 7.88
N HIS A 190 12.85 -3.83 6.59
CA HIS A 190 13.49 -4.62 5.52
C HIS A 190 14.56 -3.86 4.75
N VAL A 191 15.01 -2.71 5.26
CA VAL A 191 15.91 -1.78 4.57
C VAL A 191 17.29 -2.38 4.23
N GLU A 192 17.70 -3.45 4.90
CA GLU A 192 18.97 -4.14 4.63
C GLU A 192 18.84 -5.32 3.64
N SER A 193 17.62 -5.69 3.24
CA SER A 193 17.37 -6.90 2.45
C SER A 193 17.49 -6.66 0.93
N VAL A 194 18.64 -6.14 0.49
CA VAL A 194 18.93 -5.81 -0.92
C VAL A 194 18.74 -7.00 -1.87
N HIS A 195 18.94 -8.22 -1.38
CA HIS A 195 18.74 -9.44 -2.17
C HIS A 195 17.29 -9.58 -2.67
N TYR A 196 16.27 -9.25 -1.85
CA TYR A 196 14.88 -9.29 -2.29
C TYR A 196 14.61 -8.31 -3.42
N LEU A 197 15.09 -7.07 -3.29
CA LEU A 197 14.94 -6.06 -4.33
C LEU A 197 15.50 -6.55 -5.67
N ARG A 198 16.64 -7.26 -5.68
CA ARG A 198 17.23 -7.85 -6.89
C ARG A 198 16.34 -8.94 -7.51
N ILE A 199 15.77 -9.82 -6.69
CA ILE A 199 14.85 -10.88 -7.16
C ILE A 199 13.61 -10.25 -7.82
N TYR A 200 12.95 -9.32 -7.14
CA TYR A 200 11.74 -8.67 -7.65
C TYR A 200 12.01 -7.81 -8.88
N MET A 201 13.17 -7.16 -8.96
CA MET A 201 13.60 -6.50 -10.19
C MET A 201 13.78 -7.49 -11.34
N GLY A 202 14.37 -8.66 -11.07
CA GLY A 202 14.49 -9.75 -12.04
C GLY A 202 13.12 -10.19 -12.57
N HIS A 203 12.14 -10.41 -11.68
CA HIS A 203 10.77 -10.76 -12.07
C HIS A 203 10.11 -9.68 -12.93
N LEU A 204 10.26 -8.40 -12.55
CA LEU A 204 9.72 -7.29 -13.35
C LEU A 204 10.32 -7.26 -14.75
N ARG A 205 11.64 -7.38 -14.87
CA ARG A 205 12.30 -7.44 -16.19
C ARG A 205 11.81 -8.63 -17.01
N GLN A 206 11.68 -9.80 -16.37
CA GLN A 206 11.20 -11.00 -17.05
C GLN A 206 9.79 -10.85 -17.63
N LYS A 207 8.94 -10.05 -16.98
CA LYS A 207 7.57 -9.79 -17.42
C LYS A 207 7.47 -8.63 -18.41
N LEU A 208 8.26 -7.57 -18.21
CA LEU A 208 8.04 -6.26 -18.86
C LEU A 208 9.08 -5.90 -19.92
N GLU A 209 10.31 -6.40 -19.83
CA GLU A 209 11.35 -6.16 -20.83
C GLU A 209 11.21 -7.12 -22.02
N VAL A 210 11.73 -6.69 -23.17
CA VAL A 210 11.87 -7.58 -24.34
C VAL A 210 12.97 -8.59 -24.09
N ASP A 211 14.15 -8.12 -23.67
CA ASP A 211 15.26 -8.95 -23.19
C ASP A 211 15.57 -8.60 -21.72
N PRO A 212 15.24 -9.48 -20.75
CA PRO A 212 15.51 -9.24 -19.34
C PRO A 212 17.00 -9.11 -18.98
N ALA A 213 17.89 -9.70 -19.79
CA ALA A 213 19.33 -9.63 -19.59
C ALA A 213 19.92 -8.31 -20.12
N GLN A 214 19.22 -7.66 -21.06
CA GLN A 214 19.57 -6.35 -21.62
C GLN A 214 18.40 -5.37 -21.45
N PRO A 215 18.06 -5.00 -20.19
CA PRO A 215 16.91 -4.15 -19.92
C PRO A 215 17.10 -2.76 -20.51
N VAL A 216 16.04 -2.22 -21.12
CA VAL A 216 16.05 -0.87 -21.71
C VAL A 216 15.39 0.15 -20.80
N TYR A 217 14.38 -0.27 -20.02
CA TYR A 217 13.57 0.63 -19.21
C TYR A 217 13.90 0.53 -17.72
N LEU A 218 14.08 -0.67 -17.19
CA LEU A 218 14.37 -0.92 -15.77
C LEU A 218 15.87 -1.09 -15.56
N LEU A 219 16.61 0.01 -15.49
CA LEU A 219 18.07 0.02 -15.51
C LEU A 219 18.69 -0.19 -14.13
N THR A 220 19.81 -0.92 -14.08
CA THR A 220 20.66 -1.03 -12.88
C THR A 220 21.67 0.12 -12.87
N GLU A 221 21.73 0.86 -11.78
CA GLU A 221 22.79 1.83 -11.51
C GLU A 221 23.75 1.20 -10.49
N ILE A 222 24.91 0.75 -10.97
CA ILE A 222 25.82 -0.15 -10.23
C ILE A 222 26.22 0.48 -8.88
N GLY A 223 26.00 -0.27 -7.80
CA GLY A 223 26.33 0.16 -6.44
C GLY A 223 25.34 1.16 -5.83
N VAL A 224 24.41 1.72 -6.61
CA VAL A 224 23.50 2.78 -6.15
C VAL A 224 22.08 2.25 -6.00
N GLY A 225 21.52 1.66 -7.06
CA GLY A 225 20.13 1.20 -7.07
C GLY A 225 19.60 0.99 -8.48
N TYR A 226 18.38 1.48 -8.73
CA TYR A 226 17.69 1.30 -10.00
C TYR A 226 17.09 2.60 -10.51
N ARG A 227 16.90 2.67 -11.82
CA ARG A 227 16.29 3.80 -12.49
C ARG A 227 15.32 3.32 -13.55
N TYR A 228 14.18 4.00 -13.66
CA TYR A 228 13.34 3.90 -14.84
C TYR A 228 13.81 4.90 -15.90
N ALA A 229 14.18 4.38 -17.07
CA ALA A 229 14.52 5.17 -18.25
C ALA A 229 13.28 5.35 -19.12
N GLY A 230 12.61 6.49 -18.95
CA GLY A 230 11.44 6.91 -19.73
C GLY A 230 11.11 8.37 -19.49
#